data_AF-A0A951IGD4-F1
#
_entry.id   AF-A0A951IGD4-F1
#
_cell.length_a   1.000
_cell.length_b   1.000
_cell.length_c   1.000
_cell.angle_alpha   90.00
_cell.angle_beta   90.00
_cell.angle_gamma   90.00
#
_symmetry.space_group_name_H-M   'P 1'
#
loop_
_entity.id
_entity.type
_entity.pdbx_description
1 polymer ?
#
loop_
_entity_poly.entity_id
_entity_poly.type
_entity_poly.pdbx_seq_one_letter_code
_entity_poly.pdbx_strand_id
1 'polypeptide(L)'
;MAEQDEIPELAAVVERNVNALLHRKQEDKRKLTMKDKLVTGITNFAGSMGSVYFHLFLFGGWIAWNQGWLHLPIFDPNYIFLATFAAVEAIFLTTFVLIGQRHLNLEADKWAELDLQVSLLTEHEVTQLMKLVKAIASKMNIEEADDKEIEQLSQDTRPETVLDTIENAGK
;
A
#
# COMPACT_ATOMS: atom_id res chain seq x y z
N MET A 1 -12.05 43.06 9.45
CA MET A 1 -11.81 43.04 7.98
C MET A 1 -10.58 42.18 7.67
N ALA A 2 -10.46 40.98 8.27
CA ALA A 2 -9.23 40.17 8.29
C ALA A 2 -9.49 38.69 7.91
N GLU A 3 -10.62 38.39 7.25
CA GLU A 3 -11.07 37.00 7.02
C GLU A 3 -10.94 36.58 5.54
N GLN A 4 -10.52 37.50 4.65
CA GLN A 4 -10.52 37.28 3.20
C GLN A 4 -9.13 36.98 2.60
N ASP A 5 -8.05 37.20 3.33
CA ASP A 5 -6.66 36.97 2.87
C ASP A 5 -6.01 35.66 3.38
N GLU A 6 -6.59 34.97 4.38
CA GLU A 6 -6.02 33.71 4.92
C GLU A 6 -6.30 32.47 4.05
N ILE A 7 -7.45 32.41 3.37
CA ILE A 7 -7.82 31.27 2.50
C ILE A 7 -6.91 31.15 1.26
N PRO A 8 -6.54 32.24 0.57
CA PRO A 8 -5.55 32.21 -0.53
C PRO A 8 -4.16 31.72 -0.09
N GLU A 9 -3.71 32.12 1.10
CA GLU A 9 -2.37 31.78 1.60
C GLU A 9 -2.28 30.31 2.03
N LEU A 10 -3.30 29.79 2.72
CA LEU A 10 -3.40 28.37 3.09
C LEU A 10 -3.48 27.49 1.83
N ALA A 11 -4.29 27.90 0.85
CA ALA A 11 -4.39 27.20 -0.43
C ALA A 11 -3.06 27.17 -1.17
N ALA A 12 -2.31 28.27 -1.20
CA ALA A 12 -0.99 28.33 -1.82
C ALA A 12 0.06 27.44 -1.11
N VAL A 13 0.01 27.35 0.23
CA VAL A 13 0.89 26.46 1.00
C VAL A 13 0.55 24.99 0.75
N VAL A 14 -0.74 24.63 0.74
CA VAL A 14 -1.19 23.27 0.42
C VAL A 14 -0.81 22.91 -1.01
N GLU A 15 -1.03 23.79 -1.98
CA GLU A 15 -0.68 23.57 -3.38
C GLU A 15 0.83 23.38 -3.57
N ARG A 16 1.66 24.17 -2.89
CA ARG A 16 3.12 24.00 -2.88
C ARG A 16 3.53 22.64 -2.31
N ASN A 17 2.95 22.24 -1.19
CA ASN A 17 3.26 20.96 -0.54
C ASN A 17 2.82 19.77 -1.39
N VAL A 18 1.62 19.84 -1.99
CA VAL A 18 1.09 18.85 -2.92
C VAL A 18 2.00 18.75 -4.16
N ASN A 19 2.42 19.88 -4.74
CA ASN A 19 3.34 19.88 -5.87
C ASN A 19 4.70 19.29 -5.53
N ALA A 20 5.25 19.58 -4.34
CA ALA A 20 6.50 18.98 -3.88
C ALA A 20 6.38 17.44 -3.74
N LEU A 21 5.27 16.95 -3.19
CA LEU A 21 4.98 15.52 -3.09
C LEU A 21 4.79 14.87 -4.47
N LEU A 22 4.10 15.54 -5.39
CA LEU A 22 3.91 15.08 -6.76
C LEU A 22 5.23 14.99 -7.51
N HIS A 23 6.12 15.98 -7.36
CA HIS A 23 7.46 15.97 -7.96
C HIS A 23 8.29 14.79 -7.45
N ARG A 24 8.28 14.55 -6.13
CA ARG A 24 8.98 13.41 -5.52
C ARG A 24 8.44 12.06 -6.01
N LYS A 25 7.10 11.91 -6.08
CA LYS A 25 6.46 10.72 -6.69
C LYS A 25 6.85 10.53 -8.15
N GLN A 26 6.98 11.61 -8.93
CA GLN A 26 7.40 11.53 -10.32
C GLN A 26 8.87 11.08 -10.45
N GLU A 27 9.76 11.56 -9.59
CA GLU A 27 11.16 11.10 -9.55
C GLU A 27 11.26 9.61 -9.22
N ASP A 28 10.47 9.12 -8.26
CA ASP A 28 10.44 7.70 -7.92
C ASP A 28 9.86 6.86 -9.06
N LYS A 29 8.82 7.34 -9.75
CA LYS A 29 8.28 6.70 -10.96
C LYS A 29 9.27 6.67 -12.12
N ARG A 30 10.17 7.66 -12.25
CA ARG A 30 11.21 7.68 -13.29
C ARG A 30 12.32 6.67 -13.03
N LYS A 31 12.49 6.22 -11.78
CA LYS A 31 13.44 5.15 -11.39
C LYS A 31 12.90 3.75 -11.63
N LEU A 32 11.60 3.58 -11.95
CA LEU A 32 11.04 2.30 -12.33
C LEU A 32 11.77 1.77 -13.57
N THR A 33 12.49 0.68 -13.38
CA THR A 33 13.26 0.03 -14.45
C THR A 33 12.27 -0.47 -15.51
N MET A 34 12.67 -0.55 -16.78
CA MET A 34 11.83 -1.16 -17.83
C MET A 34 11.35 -2.57 -17.44
N LYS A 35 12.12 -3.28 -16.61
CA LYS A 35 11.77 -4.57 -16.01
C LYS A 35 10.58 -4.48 -15.06
N ASP A 36 10.51 -3.45 -14.22
CA ASP A 36 9.42 -3.25 -13.26
C ASP A 36 8.09 -3.00 -14.00
N LYS A 37 8.13 -2.20 -15.08
CA LYS A 37 6.94 -1.96 -15.92
C LYS A 37 6.43 -3.24 -16.59
N LEU A 38 7.33 -4.09 -17.08
CA LEU A 38 6.96 -5.38 -17.68
C LEU A 38 6.36 -6.31 -16.63
N VAL A 39 6.99 -6.42 -15.45
CA VAL A 39 6.48 -7.23 -14.33
C VAL A 39 5.09 -6.75 -13.92
N THR A 40 4.90 -5.47 -13.63
CA THR A 40 3.60 -4.92 -13.22
C THR A 40 2.53 -5.13 -14.30
N GLY A 41 2.88 -4.96 -15.58
CA GLY A 41 1.96 -5.21 -16.69
C GLY A 41 1.48 -6.66 -16.74
N ILE A 42 2.41 -7.62 -16.64
CA ILE A 42 2.10 -9.05 -16.67
C ILE A 42 1.32 -9.46 -15.42
N THR A 43 1.72 -8.99 -14.22
CA THR A 43 1.00 -9.29 -12.97
C THR A 43 -0.44 -8.78 -13.01
N ASN A 44 -0.64 -7.55 -13.50
CA ASN A 44 -1.99 -6.97 -13.63
C ASN A 44 -2.85 -7.75 -14.63
N PHE A 45 -2.27 -8.17 -15.76
CA PHE A 45 -2.98 -9.01 -16.72
C PHE A 45 -3.31 -10.38 -16.12
N ALA A 46 -2.34 -11.05 -15.51
CA ALA A 46 -2.48 -12.38 -14.91
C ALA A 46 -3.52 -12.39 -13.77
N GLY A 47 -3.59 -11.33 -12.98
CA GLY A 47 -4.59 -11.15 -11.91
C GLY A 47 -5.96 -10.65 -12.38
N SER A 48 -6.15 -10.39 -13.67
CA SER A 48 -7.41 -9.86 -14.21
C SER A 48 -8.35 -10.95 -14.72
N MET A 49 -9.65 -10.66 -14.74
CA MET A 49 -10.65 -11.54 -15.36
C MET A 49 -10.43 -11.69 -16.88
N GLY A 50 -9.74 -10.73 -17.52
CA GLY A 50 -9.40 -10.80 -18.94
C GLY A 50 -8.45 -11.96 -19.26
N SER A 51 -7.48 -12.24 -18.39
CA SER A 51 -6.61 -13.42 -18.50
C SER A 51 -7.42 -14.71 -18.47
N VAL A 52 -8.40 -14.82 -17.58
CA VAL A 52 -9.24 -16.02 -17.45
C VAL A 52 -10.00 -16.30 -18.76
N TYR A 53 -10.65 -15.29 -19.33
CA TYR A 53 -11.35 -15.46 -20.60
C TYR A 53 -10.39 -15.78 -21.75
N PHE A 54 -9.22 -15.13 -21.81
CA PHE A 54 -8.22 -15.43 -22.82
C PHE A 54 -7.78 -16.91 -22.79
N HIS A 55 -7.44 -17.44 -21.62
CA HIS A 55 -7.06 -18.85 -21.47
C HIS A 55 -8.24 -19.79 -21.77
N LEU A 56 -9.47 -19.43 -21.38
CA LEU A 56 -10.66 -20.22 -21.68
C LEU A 56 -10.89 -20.35 -23.19
N PHE A 57 -10.76 -19.27 -23.95
CA PHE A 57 -10.88 -19.30 -25.40
C PHE A 57 -9.70 -20.00 -26.06
N LEU A 58 -8.48 -19.81 -25.55
CA LEU A 58 -7.27 -20.42 -26.10
C LEU A 58 -7.30 -21.95 -25.91
N PHE A 59 -7.50 -22.44 -24.69
CA PHE A 59 -7.59 -23.87 -24.42
C PHE A 59 -8.88 -24.48 -24.98
N GLY A 60 -10.02 -23.80 -24.87
CA GLY A 60 -11.28 -24.25 -25.46
C GLY A 60 -11.20 -24.36 -26.98
N GLY A 61 -10.58 -23.39 -27.65
CA GLY A 61 -10.31 -23.43 -29.09
C GLY A 61 -9.35 -24.55 -29.49
N TRP A 62 -8.30 -24.77 -28.70
CA TRP A 62 -7.37 -25.88 -28.91
C TRP A 62 -8.07 -27.25 -28.81
N ILE A 63 -8.93 -27.43 -27.80
CA ILE A 63 -9.72 -28.65 -27.62
C ILE A 63 -10.71 -28.82 -28.78
N ALA A 64 -11.43 -27.77 -29.16
CA ALA A 64 -12.39 -27.80 -30.27
C ALA A 64 -11.74 -28.15 -31.62
N TRP A 65 -10.53 -27.63 -31.88
CA TRP A 65 -9.73 -28.02 -33.04
C TRP A 65 -9.42 -29.52 -32.98
N ASN A 66 -8.84 -30.01 -31.88
CA ASN A 66 -8.40 -31.40 -31.76
C ASN A 66 -9.55 -32.42 -31.72
N GLN A 67 -10.76 -31.99 -31.33
CA GLN A 67 -11.98 -32.80 -31.41
C GLN A 67 -12.52 -32.94 -32.85
N GLY A 68 -11.92 -32.25 -33.82
CA GLY A 68 -12.29 -32.31 -35.23
C GLY A 68 -13.48 -31.43 -35.61
N TRP A 69 -13.96 -30.56 -34.72
CA TRP A 69 -15.09 -29.66 -35.02
C TRP A 69 -14.75 -28.63 -36.12
N LEU A 70 -13.46 -28.32 -36.31
CA LEU A 70 -12.99 -27.41 -37.34
C LEU A 70 -12.72 -28.06 -38.70
N HIS A 71 -12.97 -29.37 -38.89
CA HIS A 71 -12.62 -30.12 -40.12
C HIS A 71 -11.13 -30.02 -40.54
N LEU A 72 -10.26 -29.66 -39.59
CA LEU A 72 -8.81 -29.61 -39.75
C LEU A 72 -8.18 -30.94 -39.26
N PRO A 73 -6.97 -31.30 -39.72
CA PRO A 73 -6.25 -32.45 -39.20
C PRO A 73 -6.00 -32.29 -37.69
N ILE A 74 -6.16 -33.40 -36.96
CA ILE A 74 -5.89 -33.47 -35.51
C ILE A 74 -4.40 -33.21 -35.29
N PHE A 75 -4.09 -32.18 -34.50
CA PHE A 75 -2.72 -31.70 -34.30
C PHE A 75 -2.06 -32.28 -33.04
N ASP A 76 -2.82 -32.38 -31.95
CA ASP A 76 -2.40 -32.84 -30.62
C ASP A 76 -3.39 -33.90 -30.08
N PRO A 77 -3.35 -35.15 -30.59
CA PRO A 77 -4.35 -36.18 -30.28
C PRO A 77 -4.40 -36.59 -28.79
N ASN A 78 -3.25 -36.50 -28.10
CA ASN A 78 -3.10 -36.91 -26.71
C ASN A 78 -3.06 -35.71 -25.75
N TYR A 79 -3.24 -34.48 -26.24
CA TYR A 79 -3.16 -33.24 -25.44
C TYR A 79 -1.83 -33.03 -24.71
N ILE A 80 -0.76 -33.70 -25.16
CA ILE A 80 0.57 -33.62 -24.50
C ILE A 80 1.17 -32.24 -24.70
N PHE A 81 1.02 -31.65 -25.90
CA PHE A 81 1.52 -30.30 -26.17
C PHE A 81 0.74 -29.26 -25.39
N LEU A 82 -0.59 -29.37 -25.33
CA LEU A 82 -1.43 -28.49 -24.51
C LEU A 82 -1.05 -28.56 -23.02
N ALA A 83 -0.91 -29.77 -22.46
CA ALA A 83 -0.55 -29.95 -21.06
C ALA A 83 0.86 -29.39 -20.75
N THR A 84 1.83 -29.64 -21.64
CA THR A 84 3.20 -29.14 -21.48
C THR A 84 3.23 -27.60 -21.55
N PHE A 85 2.52 -27.01 -22.50
CA PHE A 85 2.43 -25.56 -22.65
C PHE A 85 1.78 -24.92 -21.41
N ALA A 86 0.63 -25.44 -20.97
CA ALA A 86 -0.07 -24.94 -19.79
C ALA A 86 0.78 -25.05 -18.51
N ALA A 87 1.55 -26.13 -18.35
CA ALA A 87 2.44 -26.31 -17.19
C ALA A 87 3.58 -25.27 -17.19
N VAL A 88 4.22 -25.05 -18.34
CA VAL A 88 5.27 -24.03 -18.46
C VAL A 88 4.68 -22.64 -18.20
N GLU A 89 3.55 -22.32 -18.81
CA GLU A 89 2.84 -21.05 -18.62
C GLU A 89 2.48 -20.80 -17.15
N ALA A 90 1.95 -21.81 -16.44
CA ALA A 90 1.59 -21.69 -15.03
C ALA A 90 2.78 -21.34 -14.13
N ILE A 91 3.97 -21.93 -14.37
CA ILE A 91 5.19 -21.61 -13.63
C ILE A 91 5.60 -20.15 -13.86
N PHE A 92 5.56 -19.69 -15.12
CA PHE A 92 5.87 -18.31 -15.47
C PHE A 92 4.88 -17.33 -14.84
N LEU A 93 3.57 -17.57 -14.97
CA LEU A 93 2.53 -16.72 -14.39
C LEU A 93 2.66 -16.65 -12.86
N THR A 94 2.85 -17.78 -12.19
CA THR A 94 3.02 -17.82 -10.73
C THR A 94 4.24 -17.01 -10.30
N THR A 95 5.36 -17.17 -11.01
CA THR A 95 6.58 -16.41 -10.71
C THR A 95 6.38 -14.91 -10.92
N PHE A 96 5.75 -14.50 -12.02
CA PHE A 96 5.44 -13.10 -12.27
C PHE A 96 4.46 -12.51 -11.26
N VAL A 97 3.45 -13.27 -10.85
CA VAL A 97 2.50 -12.86 -9.80
C VAL A 97 3.24 -12.67 -8.47
N LEU A 98 4.09 -13.62 -8.06
CA LEU A 98 4.87 -13.53 -6.83
C LEU A 98 5.83 -12.33 -6.82
N ILE A 99 6.50 -12.05 -7.94
CA ILE A 99 7.38 -10.87 -8.04
C ILE A 99 6.56 -9.58 -7.93
N GLY A 100 5.42 -9.49 -8.61
CA GLY A 100 4.54 -8.33 -8.53
C GLY A 100 3.96 -8.14 -7.11
N GLN A 101 3.52 -9.21 -6.46
CA GLN A 101 3.07 -9.19 -5.06
C GLN A 101 4.18 -8.73 -4.13
N ARG A 102 5.42 -9.24 -4.28
CA ARG A 102 6.57 -8.80 -3.49
C ARG A 102 6.81 -7.29 -3.63
N HIS A 103 6.70 -6.74 -4.83
CA HIS A 103 6.87 -5.30 -5.04
C HIS A 103 5.78 -4.49 -4.33
N LEU A 104 4.51 -4.90 -4.43
CA LEU A 104 3.39 -4.24 -3.75
C LEU A 104 3.54 -4.29 -2.23
N ASN A 105 3.93 -5.45 -1.68
CA ASN A 105 4.15 -5.62 -0.26
C ASN A 105 5.30 -4.76 0.26
N LEU A 106 6.43 -4.69 -0.46
CA LEU A 106 7.55 -3.82 -0.08
C LEU A 106 7.18 -2.34 -0.06
N GLU A 107 6.28 -1.89 -0.92
CA GLU A 107 5.77 -0.52 -0.88
C GLU A 107 4.82 -0.33 0.31
N ALA A 108 3.90 -1.27 0.54
CA ALA A 108 2.97 -1.24 1.66
C ALA A 108 3.71 -1.22 3.02
N ASP A 109 4.75 -2.05 3.19
CA ASP A 109 5.56 -2.12 4.41
C ASP A 109 6.23 -0.77 4.72
N LYS A 110 6.79 -0.09 3.69
CA LYS A 110 7.40 1.24 3.85
C LYS A 110 6.38 2.29 4.29
N TRP A 111 5.18 2.25 3.73
CA TRP A 111 4.11 3.17 4.12
C TRP A 111 3.65 2.91 5.55
N ALA A 112 3.52 1.64 5.95
CA ALA A 112 3.17 1.27 7.31
C ALA A 112 4.23 1.73 8.32
N GLU A 113 5.52 1.58 8.01
CA GLU A 113 6.60 2.07 8.86
C GLU A 113 6.58 3.60 8.98
N LEU A 114 6.38 4.32 7.88
CA LEU A 114 6.31 5.78 7.89
C LEU A 114 5.08 6.29 8.68
N ASP A 115 3.93 5.64 8.50
CA ASP A 115 2.69 5.98 9.22
C ASP A 115 2.85 5.78 10.73
N LEU A 116 3.50 4.68 11.13
CA LEU A 116 3.88 4.47 12.53
C LEU A 116 4.77 5.61 13.01
N GLN A 117 5.87 5.93 12.31
CA GLN A 117 6.78 7.00 12.74
C GLN A 117 6.08 8.36 12.87
N VAL A 118 5.22 8.72 11.92
CA VAL A 118 4.43 9.97 11.98
C VAL A 118 3.47 9.95 13.16
N SER A 119 2.82 8.84 13.41
CA SER A 119 1.92 8.68 14.56
C SER A 119 2.68 8.82 15.89
N LEU A 120 3.85 8.20 16.01
CA LEU A 120 4.70 8.32 17.21
C LEU A 120 5.22 9.74 17.42
N LEU A 121 5.63 10.42 16.35
CA LEU A 121 6.04 11.82 16.42
C LEU A 121 4.87 12.71 16.84
N THR A 122 3.69 12.48 16.27
CA THR A 122 2.48 13.24 16.61
C THR A 122 2.10 13.03 18.07
N GLU A 123 2.16 11.79 18.57
CA GLU A 123 1.90 11.47 19.98
C GLU A 123 2.86 12.21 20.91
N HIS A 124 4.15 12.23 20.57
CA HIS A 124 5.15 12.97 21.32
C HIS A 124 4.87 14.48 21.31
N GLU A 125 4.57 15.06 20.14
CA GLU A 125 4.24 16.47 20.01
C GLU A 125 2.96 16.85 20.77
N VAL A 126 1.91 16.03 20.72
CA VAL A 126 0.67 16.20 21.49
C VAL A 126 0.93 16.15 22.99
N THR A 127 1.75 15.20 23.44
CA THR A 127 2.16 15.10 24.86
C THR A 127 2.90 16.37 25.31
N GLN A 128 3.80 16.89 24.47
CA GLN A 128 4.53 18.12 24.76
C GLN A 128 3.60 19.34 24.78
N LEU A 129 2.64 19.42 23.85
CA LEU A 129 1.60 20.45 23.85
C LEU A 129 0.75 20.37 25.12
N MET A 130 0.34 19.17 25.55
CA MET A 130 -0.42 18.96 26.77
C MET A 130 0.34 19.42 28.02
N LYS A 131 1.65 19.13 28.11
CA LYS A 131 2.51 19.64 29.19
C LYS A 131 2.59 21.17 29.19
N LEU A 132 2.72 21.79 28.02
CA LEU A 132 2.74 23.25 27.88
C LEU A 132 1.39 23.88 28.28
N VAL A 133 0.28 23.33 27.80
CA VAL A 133 -1.08 23.78 28.13
C VAL A 133 -1.35 23.65 29.62
N LYS A 134 -0.96 22.51 30.23
CA LYS A 134 -1.05 22.31 31.68
C LYS A 134 -0.26 23.36 32.46
N ALA A 135 0.99 23.63 32.07
CA ALA A 135 1.80 24.65 32.74
C ALA A 135 1.17 26.06 32.67
N ILE A 136 0.52 26.39 31.56
CA ILE A 136 -0.25 27.64 31.41
C ILE A 136 -1.48 27.62 32.32
N ALA A 137 -2.26 26.54 32.32
CA ALA A 137 -3.46 26.39 33.13
C ALA A 137 -3.18 26.50 34.63
N SER A 138 -2.12 25.84 35.12
CA SER A 138 -1.66 25.96 36.51
C SER A 138 -1.26 27.40 36.86
N LYS A 139 -0.58 28.11 35.95
CA LYS A 139 -0.22 29.53 36.17
C LYS A 139 -1.44 30.46 36.23
N MET A 140 -2.54 30.07 35.58
CA MET A 140 -3.81 30.80 35.58
C MET A 140 -4.75 30.39 36.73
N ASN A 141 -4.34 29.45 37.61
CA ASN A 141 -5.17 28.87 38.68
C ASN A 141 -6.47 28.24 38.16
N ILE A 142 -6.38 27.50 37.06
CA ILE A 142 -7.48 26.67 36.54
C ILE A 142 -7.47 25.34 37.31
N GLU A 143 -8.56 24.99 38.00
CA GLU A 143 -8.66 23.79 38.86
C GLU A 143 -8.43 22.47 38.09
N GLU A 144 -8.86 22.43 36.83
CA GLU A 144 -8.75 21.27 35.95
C GLU A 144 -7.29 20.92 35.57
N ALA A 145 -6.33 21.82 35.81
CA ALA A 145 -4.92 21.57 35.56
C ALA A 145 -4.34 20.48 36.49
N ASP A 146 -4.94 20.27 37.66
CA ASP A 146 -4.54 19.30 38.67
C ASP A 146 -5.30 17.97 38.57
N ASP A 147 -6.11 17.79 37.52
CA ASP A 147 -6.81 16.53 37.27
C ASP A 147 -5.80 15.38 37.05
N LYS A 148 -6.06 14.26 37.72
CA LYS A 148 -5.27 13.03 37.58
C LYS A 148 -5.35 12.46 36.16
N GLU A 149 -6.45 12.68 35.46
CA GLU A 149 -6.61 12.24 34.07
C GLU A 149 -5.66 13.02 33.14
N ILE A 150 -5.57 14.35 33.29
CA ILE A 150 -4.64 15.20 32.54
C ILE A 150 -3.18 14.87 32.86
N GLU A 151 -2.86 14.58 34.13
CA GLU A 151 -1.53 14.10 34.53
C GLU A 151 -1.16 12.80 33.81
N GLN A 152 -2.05 11.81 33.79
CA GLN A 152 -1.82 10.52 33.13
C GLN A 152 -1.63 10.66 31.62
N LEU A 153 -2.46 11.46 30.96
CA LEU A 153 -2.36 11.72 29.52
C LEU A 153 -1.09 12.49 29.13
N SER A 154 -0.50 13.26 30.06
CA SER A 154 0.75 14.00 29.84
C SER A 154 2.01 13.16 30.05
N GLN A 155 1.87 11.90 30.50
CA GLN A 155 2.99 10.98 30.61
C GLN A 155 3.34 10.41 29.24
N ASP A 156 4.64 10.29 28.98
CA ASP A 156 5.15 9.83 27.69
C ASP A 156 4.75 8.36 27.46
N THR A 157 3.83 8.13 26.53
CA THR A 157 3.44 6.78 26.13
C THR A 157 4.56 6.20 25.27
N ARG A 158 5.52 5.52 25.91
CA ARG A 158 6.65 4.87 25.23
C ARG A 158 6.12 3.80 24.24
N PRO A 159 6.33 3.96 22.93
CA PRO A 159 5.77 3.07 21.91
C PRO A 159 6.17 1.61 22.07
N GLU A 160 7.42 1.38 22.47
CA GLU A 160 7.96 0.06 22.82
C GLU A 160 7.14 -0.64 23.91
N THR A 161 6.63 0.10 24.89
CA THR A 161 5.82 -0.47 25.98
C THR A 161 4.44 -0.89 25.50
N VAL A 162 3.87 -0.17 24.53
CA VAL A 162 2.59 -0.54 23.92
C VAL A 162 2.75 -1.77 23.02
N LEU A 163 3.80 -1.83 22.20
CA LEU A 163 4.11 -2.99 21.35
C LEU A 163 4.34 -4.25 22.19
N ASP A 164 5.15 -4.17 23.25
CA ASP A 164 5.38 -5.27 24.18
C ASP A 164 4.09 -5.73 24.86
N THR A 165 3.17 -4.79 25.17
CA THR A 165 1.88 -5.13 25.79
C THR A 165 0.97 -5.86 24.81
N ILE A 166 0.92 -5.45 23.54
CA ILE A 166 0.13 -6.11 22.49
C ILE A 166 0.67 -7.51 22.19
N GLU A 167 1.99 -7.67 22.08
CA GLU A 167 2.61 -8.98 21.82
C GLU A 167 2.38 -9.98 22.97
N ASN A 168 2.42 -9.50 24.22
CA ASN A 168 2.16 -10.34 25.40
C ASN A 168 0.67 -10.63 25.63
N ALA A 169 -0.24 -9.76 25.21
CA ALA A 169 -1.69 -9.98 25.30
C ALA A 169 -2.22 -10.92 24.19
N GLY A 170 -1.48 -11.09 23.10
CA GLY A 170 -1.81 -11.99 21.99
C GLY A 170 -1.31 -13.43 22.15
N LYS A 171 -0.61 -13.75 23.25
CA LYS A 171 -0.23 -15.12 23.64
C LYS A 171 -1.28 -15.74 24.56
#